data_AF-A0AAP4D6H1-F1
#
_entry.id   AF-A0AAP4D6H1-F1
#
_cell.length_a   1.000
_cell.length_b   1.000
_cell.length_c   1.000
_cell.angle_alpha   90.00
_cell.angle_beta   90.00
_cell.angle_gamma   90.00
#
_symmetry.space_group_name_H-M   'P 1'
#
loop_
_entity.id
_entity.type
_entity.pdbx_description
1 polymer ?
#
loop_
_entity_poly.entity_id
_entity_poly.type
_entity_poly.pdbx_seq_one_letter_code
_entity_poly.pdbx_strand_id
1 'polypeptide(L)'
;MRKGQIRRVNLSLHLTPDQSRADLRAMQQLQAWHQSMDKAASIDDTNMEIRTFHRNVYLAGLQLHLMDPAVCRHVAESLGREELTLAELLGELMPQTVDDSSNEQMAQLQKIHAEIAALKPLMEQQKLALQQLRLAGKTAGSPEPERAASGAEERDLSEVDAPTEKMKKVRAKGIF
;
A
#
# COMPACT_ATOMS: atom_id res chain seq x y z
N MET A 1 -35.03 -26.38 33.36
CA MET A 1 -33.90 -25.50 33.02
C MET A 1 -32.68 -26.38 32.75
N ARG A 2 -32.20 -26.48 31.51
CA ARG A 2 -30.98 -27.27 31.20
C ARG A 2 -29.79 -26.49 31.74
N LYS A 3 -29.02 -27.09 32.66
CA LYS A 3 -27.72 -26.55 33.10
C LYS A 3 -26.85 -26.37 31.86
N GLY A 4 -26.58 -25.13 31.47
CA GLY A 4 -25.79 -24.83 30.28
C GLY A 4 -24.37 -25.33 30.47
N GLN A 5 -24.00 -26.41 29.77
CA GLN A 5 -22.63 -26.91 29.76
C GLN A 5 -21.75 -25.87 29.08
N ILE A 6 -20.73 -25.37 29.77
CA ILE A 6 -19.73 -24.47 29.19
C ILE A 6 -19.04 -25.24 28.05
N ARG A 7 -19.05 -24.68 26.84
CA ARG A 7 -18.37 -25.24 25.68
C ARG A 7 -17.10 -24.44 25.42
N ARG A 8 -15.95 -25.12 25.41
CA ARG A 8 -14.66 -24.51 25.08
C ARG A 8 -14.44 -24.58 23.56
N VAL A 9 -14.18 -23.43 22.96
CA VAL A 9 -13.69 -23.31 21.58
C VAL A 9 -12.18 -23.06 21.66
N ASN A 10 -11.39 -23.81 20.89
CA ASN A 10 -9.93 -23.65 20.84
C ASN A 10 -9.54 -23.09 19.47
N LEU A 11 -9.09 -21.84 19.46
CA LEU A 11 -8.63 -21.13 18.27
C LEU A 11 -7.30 -20.45 18.63
N SER A 12 -6.26 -20.76 17.87
CA SER A 12 -4.97 -20.08 17.95
C SER A 12 -4.87 -19.04 16.85
N LEU A 13 -4.55 -17.80 17.21
CA LEU A 13 -4.21 -16.74 16.25
C LEU A 13 -2.71 -16.52 16.24
N HIS A 14 -2.17 -16.17 15.07
CA HIS A 14 -0.76 -15.80 14.91
C HIS A 14 -0.68 -14.33 14.56
N LEU A 15 0.27 -13.63 15.17
CA LEU A 15 0.60 -12.24 14.87
C LEU A 15 1.91 -12.19 14.10
N THR A 16 2.06 -11.18 13.24
CA THR A 16 3.20 -10.94 12.35
C THR A 16 3.82 -9.57 12.65
N PRO A 17 4.50 -9.40 13.80
CA PRO A 17 4.98 -8.10 14.26
C PRO A 17 5.99 -7.43 13.30
N ASP A 18 6.73 -8.21 12.51
CA ASP A 18 7.68 -7.68 11.52
C ASP A 18 6.98 -7.10 10.27
N GLN A 19 5.72 -7.47 10.03
CA GLN A 19 4.96 -7.10 8.83
C GLN A 19 3.80 -6.14 9.15
N SER A 20 3.31 -6.15 10.38
CA SER A 20 2.15 -5.37 10.81
C SER A 20 2.48 -4.58 12.07
N ARG A 21 2.38 -3.24 11.97
CA ARG A 21 2.51 -2.34 13.13
C ARG A 21 1.43 -2.59 14.17
N ALA A 22 0.22 -2.94 13.74
CA ALA A 22 -0.88 -3.29 14.64
C ALA A 22 -0.54 -4.56 15.43
N ASP A 23 0.02 -5.57 14.77
CA ASP A 23 0.44 -6.83 15.40
C ASP A 23 1.57 -6.61 16.39
N LEU A 24 2.58 -5.81 16.01
CA LEU A 24 3.67 -5.41 16.89
C LEU A 24 3.15 -4.73 18.16
N ARG A 25 2.26 -3.75 18.00
CA ARG A 25 1.69 -3.03 19.14
C ARG A 25 0.81 -3.94 19.99
N ALA A 26 -0.04 -4.77 19.38
CA ALA A 26 -0.86 -5.75 20.09
C ALA A 26 0.04 -6.67 20.95
N MET A 27 1.11 -7.20 20.37
CA MET A 27 2.07 -8.04 21.07
C MET A 27 2.71 -7.31 22.27
N GLN A 28 3.17 -6.08 22.09
CA GLN A 28 3.77 -5.28 23.17
C GLN A 28 2.77 -5.01 24.30
N GLN A 29 1.54 -4.62 23.98
CA GLN A 29 0.50 -4.34 24.97
C GLN A 29 0.09 -5.60 25.73
N LEU A 30 -0.07 -6.73 25.04
CA LEU A 30 -0.38 -8.02 25.67
C LEU A 30 0.75 -8.50 26.59
N GLN A 31 2.01 -8.32 26.19
CA GLN A 31 3.17 -8.64 27.02
C GLN A 31 3.23 -7.77 28.29
N ALA A 32 3.08 -6.44 28.14
CA ALA A 32 3.07 -5.51 29.26
C ALA A 32 1.94 -5.81 30.25
N TRP A 33 0.74 -6.11 29.71
CA TRP A 33 -0.41 -6.49 30.51
C TRP A 33 -0.18 -7.82 31.26
N HIS A 34 0.33 -8.87 30.61
CA HIS A 34 0.63 -10.14 31.28
C HIS A 34 1.65 -9.96 32.41
N GLN A 35 2.72 -9.21 32.17
CA GLN A 35 3.74 -8.90 33.20
C GLN A 35 3.15 -8.11 34.38
N SER A 36 2.11 -7.31 34.16
CA SER A 36 1.41 -6.61 35.24
C SER A 36 0.59 -7.56 36.12
N MET A 37 0.07 -8.64 35.53
CA MET A 37 -0.76 -9.65 36.21
C MET A 37 0.05 -10.70 36.96
N ASP A 38 1.29 -10.99 36.53
CA ASP A 38 2.21 -11.88 37.26
C ASP A 38 2.56 -11.35 38.68
N LYS A 39 2.19 -10.10 38.98
CA LYS A 39 2.31 -9.49 40.31
C LYS A 39 1.08 -9.73 41.21
N ALA A 40 0.02 -10.36 40.69
CA ALA A 40 -1.19 -10.68 41.46
C ALA A 40 -0.96 -11.86 42.42
N ALA A 41 -1.68 -11.87 43.54
CA ALA A 41 -1.45 -12.80 44.65
C ALA A 41 -1.89 -14.26 44.38
N SER A 42 -2.65 -14.52 43.30
CA SER A 42 -3.30 -15.81 43.03
C SER A 42 -3.25 -16.16 41.54
N ILE A 43 -2.67 -17.33 41.23
CA ILE A 43 -2.53 -17.84 39.86
C ILE A 43 -3.89 -18.14 39.22
N ASP A 44 -4.85 -18.65 40.00
CA ASP A 44 -6.17 -19.01 39.49
C ASP A 44 -6.99 -17.78 39.09
N ASP A 45 -6.87 -16.70 39.85
CA ASP A 45 -7.53 -15.43 39.56
C ASP A 45 -6.94 -14.79 38.30
N THR A 46 -5.60 -14.75 38.19
CA THR A 46 -4.91 -14.30 36.97
C THR A 46 -5.37 -15.09 35.74
N ASN A 47 -5.45 -16.41 35.84
CA ASN A 47 -5.93 -17.26 34.74
C ASN A 47 -7.40 -16.97 34.38
N MET A 48 -8.25 -16.64 35.35
CA MET A 48 -9.63 -16.28 35.09
C MET A 48 -9.76 -14.91 34.41
N GLU A 49 -8.95 -13.94 34.84
CA GLU A 49 -8.87 -12.61 34.20
C GLU A 49 -8.36 -12.71 32.77
N ILE A 50 -7.31 -13.52 32.53
CA ILE A 50 -6.79 -13.79 31.18
C ILE A 50 -7.87 -14.34 30.26
N ARG A 51 -8.62 -15.36 30.71
CA ARG A 51 -9.73 -15.92 29.93
C ARG A 51 -10.85 -14.91 29.67
N THR A 52 -11.17 -14.09 30.68
CA THR A 52 -12.23 -13.08 30.57
C THR A 52 -11.85 -11.99 29.57
N PHE A 53 -10.61 -11.52 29.63
CA PHE A 53 -10.06 -10.56 28.68
C PHE A 53 -10.14 -11.07 27.24
N HIS A 54 -9.59 -12.25 26.95
CA HIS A 54 -9.63 -12.80 25.59
C HIS A 54 -11.05 -13.05 25.09
N ARG A 55 -11.95 -13.53 25.96
CA ARG A 55 -13.37 -13.70 25.63
C ARG A 55 -14.00 -12.37 25.22
N ASN A 56 -13.75 -11.29 25.95
CA ASN A 56 -14.34 -9.99 25.66
C ASN A 56 -13.81 -9.40 24.35
N VAL A 57 -12.49 -9.48 24.13
CA VAL A 57 -11.86 -9.04 22.87
C VAL A 57 -12.45 -9.79 21.67
N TYR A 58 -12.57 -11.11 21.77
CA TYR A 58 -13.13 -11.94 20.70
C TYR A 58 -14.60 -11.60 20.41
N LEU A 59 -15.44 -11.45 21.44
CA LEU A 59 -16.85 -11.13 21.27
C LEU A 59 -17.06 -9.73 20.68
N ALA A 60 -16.27 -8.74 21.12
CA ALA A 60 -16.32 -7.38 20.58
C ALA A 60 -15.90 -7.36 19.10
N GLY A 61 -14.76 -7.99 18.76
CA GLY A 61 -14.29 -8.08 17.38
C GLY A 61 -15.26 -8.83 16.48
N LEU A 62 -15.84 -9.94 16.95
CA LEU A 62 -16.84 -10.68 16.20
C LEU A 62 -18.11 -9.87 15.94
N GLN A 63 -18.57 -9.09 16.93
CA GLN A 63 -19.73 -8.21 16.75
C GLN A 63 -19.46 -7.14 15.68
N LEU A 64 -18.27 -6.51 15.70
CA LEU A 64 -17.87 -5.56 14.65
C LEU A 64 -17.82 -6.23 13.27
N HIS A 65 -17.25 -7.43 13.19
CA HIS A 65 -17.18 -8.20 11.93
C HIS A 65 -18.57 -8.56 11.39
N LEU A 66 -19.53 -8.89 12.25
CA LEU A 66 -20.91 -9.19 11.87
C LEU A 66 -21.68 -7.94 11.39
N MET A 67 -21.30 -6.75 11.85
CA MET A 67 -21.86 -5.49 11.38
C MET A 67 -21.31 -5.10 10.01
N ASP A 68 -19.98 -5.02 9.89
CA ASP A 68 -19.27 -4.79 8.64
C ASP A 68 -17.82 -5.31 8.76
N PRO A 69 -17.42 -6.32 7.95
CA PRO A 69 -16.06 -6.82 7.92
C PRO A 69 -15.00 -5.76 7.63
N ALA A 70 -15.31 -4.73 6.84
CA ALA A 70 -14.39 -3.65 6.50
C ALA A 70 -14.10 -2.77 7.72
N VAL A 71 -15.12 -2.40 8.48
CA VAL A 71 -14.98 -1.62 9.73
C VAL A 71 -14.15 -2.39 10.75
N CYS A 72 -14.40 -3.70 10.92
CA CYS A 72 -13.61 -4.53 11.83
C CYS A 72 -12.12 -4.54 11.44
N ARG A 73 -11.79 -4.61 10.15
CA ARG A 73 -10.41 -4.55 9.67
C ARG A 73 -9.81 -3.17 9.89
N HIS A 74 -10.57 -2.10 9.61
CA HIS A 74 -10.12 -0.73 9.79
C HIS A 74 -9.73 -0.44 11.25
N VAL A 75 -10.60 -0.81 12.20
CA VAL A 75 -10.34 -0.68 13.66
C VAL A 75 -9.13 -1.52 14.09
N ALA A 76 -8.95 -2.72 13.52
CA ALA A 76 -7.77 -3.53 13.82
C ALA A 76 -6.47 -2.89 13.32
N GLU A 77 -6.48 -2.29 12.13
CA GLU A 77 -5.32 -1.60 11.56
C GLU A 77 -5.00 -0.28 12.27
N SER A 78 -6.02 0.42 12.79
CA SER A 78 -5.85 1.70 13.45
C SER A 78 -5.06 1.59 14.76
N LEU A 79 -5.08 0.42 15.40
CA LEU A 79 -4.17 0.06 16.49
C LEU A 79 -2.70 0.31 16.13
N GLY A 80 -2.27 0.12 14.88
CA GLY A 80 -0.89 0.32 14.45
C GLY A 80 -0.50 1.77 14.13
N ARG A 81 -1.49 2.68 14.01
CA ARG A 81 -1.31 4.02 13.44
C ARG A 81 -0.94 5.04 14.52
N GLU A 82 -1.77 5.23 15.55
CA GLU A 82 -1.58 6.23 16.63
C GLU A 82 -2.31 5.84 17.93
N GLU A 83 -2.06 6.53 19.04
CA GLU A 83 -2.91 6.43 20.25
C GLU A 83 -4.27 7.06 19.98
N LEU A 84 -5.21 6.24 19.51
CA LEU A 84 -6.58 6.67 19.27
C LEU A 84 -7.29 6.92 20.59
N THR A 85 -7.79 8.14 20.74
CA THR A 85 -8.78 8.47 21.75
C THR A 85 -10.09 7.76 21.43
N LEU A 86 -10.96 7.61 22.44
CA LEU A 86 -12.29 7.04 22.24
C LEU A 86 -13.11 7.83 21.21
N ALA A 87 -12.94 9.16 21.15
CA ALA A 87 -13.65 10.01 20.20
C ALA A 87 -13.21 9.73 18.75
N GLU A 88 -11.92 9.55 18.51
CA GLU A 88 -11.38 9.22 17.18
C GLU A 88 -11.81 7.80 16.76
N LEU A 89 -11.77 6.84 17.67
CA LEU A 89 -12.26 5.48 17.41
C LEU A 89 -13.76 5.47 17.04
N LEU A 90 -14.58 6.28 17.73
CA LEU A 90 -16.00 6.43 17.37
C LEU A 90 -16.15 7.07 15.98
N GLY A 91 -15.28 8.01 15.61
CA GLY A 91 -15.23 8.57 14.26
C GLY A 91 -14.87 7.56 13.18
N GLU A 92 -13.96 6.63 13.47
CA GLU A 92 -13.61 5.51 12.57
C GLU A 92 -14.77 4.50 12.39
N LEU A 93 -15.62 4.35 13.41
CA LEU A 93 -16.79 3.48 13.39
C LEU A 93 -17.99 4.10 12.67
N MET A 94 -18.00 5.42 12.49
CA MET A 94 -19.01 6.06 11.67
C MET A 94 -18.81 5.64 10.22
N PRO A 95 -19.89 5.43 9.44
CA PRO A 95 -19.77 5.22 8.02
C PRO A 95 -19.06 6.45 7.46
N GLN A 96 -17.77 6.28 7.14
CA GLN A 96 -17.11 7.13 6.19
C GLN A 96 -17.99 7.02 4.96
N THR A 97 -18.71 8.10 4.63
CA THR A 97 -19.38 8.21 3.33
C THR A 97 -18.34 7.73 2.35
N VAL A 98 -18.57 6.58 1.72
CA VAL A 98 -17.61 5.94 0.83
C VAL A 98 -17.38 6.99 -0.23
N ASP A 99 -16.30 7.72 -0.03
CA ASP A 99 -16.06 8.94 -0.75
C ASP A 99 -15.72 8.42 -2.14
N ASP A 100 -16.50 8.80 -3.15
CA ASP A 100 -16.34 8.33 -4.54
C ASP A 100 -14.85 8.41 -4.96
N SER A 101 -14.11 9.34 -4.36
CA SER A 101 -12.66 9.51 -4.40
C SER A 101 -11.83 8.24 -4.12
N SER A 102 -12.19 7.36 -3.18
CA SER A 102 -11.44 6.12 -2.89
C SER A 102 -11.68 5.04 -3.96
N ASN A 103 -12.91 4.94 -4.46
CA ASN A 103 -13.23 4.05 -5.58
C ASN A 103 -12.64 4.57 -6.89
N GLU A 104 -12.66 5.89 -7.11
CA GLU A 104 -12.00 6.55 -8.22
C GLU A 104 -10.48 6.34 -8.18
N GLN A 105 -9.84 6.46 -7.01
CA GLN A 105 -8.42 6.17 -6.85
C GLN A 105 -8.07 4.71 -7.16
N MET A 106 -8.89 3.75 -6.70
CA MET A 106 -8.73 2.34 -7.03
C MET A 106 -8.91 2.07 -8.53
N ALA A 107 -9.94 2.66 -9.15
CA ALA A 107 -10.17 2.56 -10.59
C ALA A 107 -9.02 3.18 -11.39
N GLN A 108 -8.47 4.31 -10.91
CA GLN A 108 -7.35 4.99 -11.54
C GLN A 108 -6.04 4.19 -11.42
N LEU A 109 -5.78 3.56 -10.28
CA LEU A 109 -4.65 2.64 -10.11
C LEU A 109 -4.76 1.42 -11.01
N GLN A 110 -5.95 0.83 -11.14
CA GLN A 110 -6.20 -0.28 -12.07
C GLN A 110 -5.96 0.13 -13.52
N LYS A 111 -6.38 1.33 -13.90
CA LYS A 111 -6.15 1.90 -15.24
C LYS A 111 -4.66 2.10 -15.51
N ILE A 112 -3.91 2.68 -14.56
CA ILE A 112 -2.46 2.85 -14.67
C ILE A 112 -1.76 1.49 -14.82
N HIS A 113 -2.18 0.48 -14.06
CA HIS A 113 -1.64 -0.88 -14.18
C HIS A 113 -1.89 -1.50 -15.56
N ALA A 114 -3.09 -1.31 -16.12
CA ALA A 114 -3.41 -1.78 -17.47
C ALA A 114 -2.59 -1.06 -18.55
N GLU A 115 -2.39 0.25 -18.43
CA GLU A 115 -1.55 1.03 -19.34
C GLU A 115 -0.08 0.59 -19.29
N ILE A 116 0.48 0.36 -18.10
CA ILE A 116 1.83 -0.17 -17.93
C ILE A 116 1.96 -1.57 -18.54
N ALA A 117 0.96 -2.43 -18.36
CA ALA A 117 0.94 -3.77 -18.95
C ALA A 117 0.93 -3.71 -20.49
N ALA A 118 0.21 -2.76 -21.09
CA ALA A 118 0.16 -2.55 -22.53
C ALA A 118 1.45 -1.93 -23.11
N LEU A 119 2.12 -1.05 -22.35
CA LEU A 119 3.36 -0.38 -22.79
C LEU A 119 4.58 -1.29 -22.75
N LYS A 120 4.64 -2.26 -21.82
CA LYS A 120 5.75 -3.23 -21.70
C LYS A 120 6.10 -3.96 -23.01
N PRO A 121 5.16 -4.64 -23.70
CA PRO A 121 5.48 -5.38 -24.92
C PRO A 121 5.94 -4.47 -26.06
N LEU A 122 5.38 -3.25 -26.16
CA LEU A 122 5.80 -2.25 -27.16
C LEU A 122 7.25 -1.82 -26.94
N MET A 123 7.64 -1.61 -25.68
CA MET A 123 9.01 -1.24 -25.32
C MET A 123 10.00 -2.38 -25.60
N GLU A 124 9.61 -3.63 -25.34
CA GLU A 124 10.40 -4.81 -25.72
C GLU A 124 10.56 -4.93 -27.24
N GLN A 125 9.49 -4.70 -28.00
CA GLN A 125 9.53 -4.73 -29.47
C GLN A 125 10.46 -3.66 -30.04
N GLN A 126 10.40 -2.43 -29.51
CA GLN A 126 11.29 -1.34 -29.93
C GLN A 126 12.76 -1.67 -29.61
N LYS A 127 13.03 -2.26 -28.45
CA LYS A 127 14.38 -2.70 -28.07
C LYS A 127 14.93 -3.76 -29.03
N LEU A 128 14.08 -4.71 -29.44
CA LEU A 128 14.45 -5.76 -30.38
C LEU A 128 14.72 -5.18 -31.78
N ALA A 129 13.88 -4.27 -32.26
CA ALA A 129 14.10 -3.57 -33.54
C ALA A 129 15.43 -2.77 -33.54
N LEU A 130 15.73 -2.04 -32.46
CA LEU A 130 17.01 -1.34 -32.32
C LEU A 130 18.21 -2.29 -32.28
N GLN A 131 18.07 -3.48 -31.67
CA GLN A 131 19.11 -4.50 -31.67
C GLN A 131 19.36 -5.07 -33.08
N GLN A 132 18.30 -5.32 -33.85
CA GLN A 132 18.40 -5.77 -35.24
C GLN A 132 19.08 -4.72 -36.13
N LEU A 133 18.73 -3.44 -35.99
CA LEU A 133 19.37 -2.34 -36.72
C LEU A 133 20.87 -2.22 -36.37
N ARG A 134 21.24 -2.37 -35.10
CA ARG A 134 22.65 -2.40 -34.67
C ARG A 134 23.43 -3.57 -35.26
N LEU A 135 22.80 -4.74 -35.36
CA LEU A 135 23.42 -5.93 -35.93
C LEU A 135 23.55 -5.81 -37.46
N ALA A 136 22.51 -5.33 -38.15
CA ALA A 136 22.49 -5.09 -39.59
C ALA A 136 23.50 -4.01 -40.02
N GLY A 137 23.66 -2.94 -39.23
CA GLY A 137 24.69 -1.92 -39.44
C GLY A 137 26.12 -2.43 -39.19
N LYS A 138 26.28 -3.52 -38.43
CA LYS A 138 27.59 -4.13 -38.13
C LYS A 138 28.01 -5.21 -39.13
N THR A 139 27.06 -5.75 -39.90
CA THR A 139 27.34 -6.66 -41.03
C THR A 139 27.65 -5.94 -42.34
N ALA A 140 27.61 -4.60 -42.36
CA ALA A 140 27.85 -3.76 -43.55
C ALA A 140 29.25 -3.09 -43.59
N GLY A 141 30.21 -3.48 -42.76
CA GLY A 141 31.64 -3.12 -42.90
C GLY A 141 32.49 -4.37 -42.64
N SER A 142 33.43 -4.80 -43.49
CA SER A 142 34.49 -4.07 -44.23
C SER A 142 35.03 -4.99 -45.38
N PRO A 143 35.79 -4.52 -46.40
CA PRO A 143 36.84 -3.49 -46.33
C PRO A 143 36.85 -2.37 -47.40
N GLU A 144 37.59 -1.32 -47.04
CA GLU A 144 38.07 -0.13 -47.77
C GLU A 144 38.53 -0.37 -49.22
N PRO A 145 38.49 0.64 -50.13
CA PRO A 145 39.55 1.67 -50.12
C PRO A 145 39.15 3.13 -50.50
N GLU A 146 39.94 4.05 -49.97
CA GLU A 146 40.43 5.34 -50.51
C GLU A 146 39.49 6.46 -51.05
N ARG A 147 39.64 7.62 -50.37
CA ARG A 147 39.76 9.01 -50.88
C ARG A 147 38.67 9.57 -51.80
N ALA A 148 37.87 10.51 -51.27
CA ALA A 148 38.00 11.96 -51.53
C ALA A 148 36.73 12.72 -51.11
N ALA A 149 36.94 13.82 -50.37
CA ALA A 149 36.17 15.07 -50.32
C ALA A 149 34.63 15.06 -50.53
N SER A 150 33.90 15.51 -49.48
CA SER A 150 32.88 16.58 -49.55
C SER A 150 31.71 16.30 -48.60
N GLY A 151 31.37 17.30 -47.77
CA GLY A 151 30.03 17.44 -47.18
C GLY A 151 29.84 16.94 -45.75
N ALA A 152 30.47 17.62 -44.78
CA ALA A 152 29.99 17.57 -43.40
C ALA A 152 28.75 18.47 -43.28
N GLU A 153 27.55 17.89 -43.28
CA GLU A 153 26.37 18.54 -42.67
C GLU A 153 26.16 17.92 -41.29
N GLU A 154 26.81 18.53 -40.30
CA GLU A 154 26.50 18.39 -38.89
C GLU A 154 25.16 19.09 -38.65
N ARG A 155 24.07 18.31 -38.53
CA ARG A 155 22.77 18.86 -38.11
C ARG A 155 22.82 19.19 -36.62
N ASP A 156 23.00 20.47 -36.36
CA ASP A 156 22.95 21.12 -35.05
C ASP A 156 21.58 20.89 -34.36
N LEU A 157 21.60 20.44 -33.11
CA LEU A 157 20.42 20.10 -32.29
C LEU A 157 19.90 21.29 -31.48
N SER A 158 20.19 22.51 -31.90
CA SER A 158 19.90 23.75 -31.17
C SER A 158 18.48 24.32 -31.38
N GLU A 159 17.59 23.64 -32.10
CA GLU A 159 16.23 24.15 -32.42
C GLU A 159 15.05 23.35 -31.82
N VAL A 160 15.20 22.73 -30.64
CA VAL A 160 14.04 22.19 -29.90
C VAL A 160 13.91 22.85 -28.53
N ASP A 161 13.90 24.18 -28.52
CA ASP A 161 13.51 24.98 -27.36
C ASP A 161 12.38 25.95 -27.75
N ALA A 162 11.14 25.44 -27.83
CA ALA A 162 9.90 26.16 -27.50
C ALA A 162 8.68 25.27 -27.81
N PRO A 163 7.88 24.91 -26.80
CA PRO A 163 6.75 25.80 -26.49
C PRO A 163 6.52 25.94 -24.97
N THR A 164 7.52 26.35 -24.19
CA THR A 164 7.34 26.67 -22.76
C THR A 164 7.18 28.17 -22.47
N GLU A 165 7.34 29.03 -23.49
CA GLU A 165 7.26 30.48 -23.30
C GLU A 165 5.82 31.02 -23.11
N LYS A 166 4.79 30.28 -23.55
CA LYS A 166 3.39 30.73 -23.42
C LYS A 166 2.84 30.61 -22.00
N MET A 167 3.48 29.86 -21.09
CA MET A 167 3.01 29.71 -19.70
C MET A 167 3.54 30.80 -18.75
N LYS A 168 4.70 31.41 -19.03
CA LYS A 168 5.27 32.44 -18.15
C LYS A 168 4.59 33.81 -18.27
N LYS A 169 3.94 34.11 -19.40
CA LYS A 169 3.19 35.37 -19.59
C LYS A 169 1.83 35.42 -18.88
N VAL A 170 1.27 34.29 -18.46
CA VAL A 170 -0.04 34.25 -17.76
C VAL A 170 0.11 34.61 -16.28
N ARG A 171 1.26 34.35 -15.64
CA ARG A 171 1.51 34.70 -14.22
C ARG A 171 1.86 36.17 -13.96
N ALA A 172 2.10 36.96 -15.00
CA ALA A 172 2.49 38.38 -14.87
C ALA A 172 1.33 39.37 -15.03
N LYS A 173 0.12 38.91 -15.37
CA LYS A 173 -1.10 39.72 -15.34
C LYS A 173 -2.02 39.16 -14.26
N GLY A 174 -1.83 39.68 -13.05
CA GLY A 174 -2.65 39.33 -11.89
C GLY A 174 -4.13 39.58 -12.16
N ILE A 175 -4.93 38.53 -12.02
CA ILE A 175 -6.32 38.56 -11.56
C ILE A 175 -6.50 37.29 -10.73
N PHE A 176 -7.04 37.47 -9.52
CA PHE A 176 -7.09 36.61 -8.34
C PHE A 176 -5.85 36.67 -7.43
#